data_AF-A0A345PG56-F1
#
_entry.id   AF-A0A345PG56-F1
#
_cell.length_a   1.000
_cell.length_b   1.000
_cell.length_c   1.000
_cell.angle_alpha   90.00
_cell.angle_beta   90.00
_cell.angle_gamma   90.00
#
_symmetry.space_group_name_H-M   'P 1'
#
loop_
_entity.id
_entity.type
_entity.pdbx_description
1 polymer ?
#
loop_
_entity_poly.entity_id
_entity_poly.type
_entity_poly.pdbx_seq_one_letter_code
_entity_poly.pdbx_strand_id
1 'polypeptide(L)'
;MNETRQDAWTKDEDILLAETVLRYIREGKTQLEAFKEVAEQLSRTSAACGFRWNATIRKQYQDAIQLAKEERKHGGRKDIWKFVKADNPELDTIDSAILLLEKMRTKYPDEHHILQIEKEKVVTLELENKQLKEALLRYDHAWEEMGKLWSWVKQSKND
;
A
#
# COMPACT_ATOMS: atom_id res chain seq x y z
N MET A 1 2.81 17.02 30.07
CA MET A 1 3.59 15.87 29.57
C MET A 1 4.50 16.42 28.49
N ASN A 2 5.81 16.47 28.74
CA ASN A 2 6.78 16.95 27.75
C ASN A 2 6.95 15.85 26.69
N GLU A 3 6.32 16.03 25.53
CA GLU A 3 6.68 15.30 24.31
C GLU A 3 8.08 15.74 23.90
N THR A 4 9.08 15.10 24.51
CA THR A 4 10.48 15.29 24.19
C THR A 4 10.69 14.79 22.77
N ARG A 5 11.02 15.68 21.82
CA ARG A 5 11.31 15.30 20.43
C ARG A 5 12.39 14.21 20.41
N GLN A 6 12.01 13.01 19.97
CA GLN A 6 12.93 11.92 19.61
C GLN A 6 13.55 12.25 18.24
N ASP A 7 14.29 13.36 18.15
CA ASP A 7 14.89 13.84 16.90
C ASP A 7 16.09 12.99 16.45
N ALA A 8 16.69 12.22 17.37
CA ALA A 8 17.83 11.37 17.04
C ALA A 8 17.34 10.01 16.54
N TRP A 9 17.82 9.62 15.35
CA TRP A 9 17.79 8.24 14.86
C TRP A 9 19.11 7.57 15.20
N THR A 10 19.02 6.37 15.75
CA THR A 10 20.18 5.51 16.03
C THR A 10 20.54 4.68 14.81
N LYS A 11 21.76 4.14 14.79
CA LYS A 11 22.19 3.24 13.72
C LYS A 11 21.37 1.96 13.68
N ASP A 12 20.97 1.44 14.84
CA ASP A 12 20.18 0.21 14.94
C ASP A 12 18.77 0.42 14.39
N GLU A 13 18.15 1.58 14.65
CA GLU A 13 16.88 1.96 14.03
C GLU A 13 16.99 2.10 12.49
N ASP A 14 18.10 2.66 11.99
CA ASP A 14 18.36 2.76 10.55
C ASP A 14 18.53 1.38 9.91
N ILE A 15 19.25 0.47 10.57
CA ILE A 15 19.45 -0.91 10.10
C ILE A 15 18.11 -1.64 10.05
N LEU A 16 17.31 -1.56 11.12
CA LEU A 16 15.98 -2.19 11.17
C LEU A 16 15.08 -1.68 10.04
N LEU A 17 15.05 -0.36 9.82
CA LEU A 17 14.29 0.26 8.74
C LEU A 17 14.79 -0.23 7.37
N ALA A 18 16.10 -0.31 7.18
CA ALA A 18 16.69 -0.78 5.93
C ALA A 18 16.36 -2.24 5.63
N GLU A 19 16.58 -3.13 6.59
CA GLU A 19 16.32 -4.56 6.44
C GLU A 19 14.85 -4.85 6.14
N THR A 20 13.95 -4.19 6.86
CA THR A 20 12.50 -4.36 6.68
C THR A 20 12.07 -3.89 5.29
N VAL A 21 12.54 -2.72 4.85
CA VAL A 21 12.23 -2.20 3.50
C VAL A 21 12.82 -3.10 2.41
N LEU A 22 14.05 -3.56 2.54
CA LEU A 22 14.68 -4.47 1.58
C LEU A 22 13.96 -5.82 1.51
N ARG A 23 13.54 -6.38 2.64
CA ARG A 23 12.68 -7.57 2.69
C ARG A 23 11.38 -7.35 1.92
N TYR A 24 10.68 -6.24 2.17
CA TYR A 24 9.42 -5.93 1.47
C TYR A 24 9.61 -5.75 -0.03
N ILE A 25 10.73 -5.16 -0.47
CA ILE A 25 11.09 -5.07 -1.89
C ILE A 25 11.26 -6.46 -2.51
N ARG A 26 11.96 -7.39 -1.83
CA ARG A 26 12.14 -8.77 -2.31
C ARG A 26 10.83 -9.53 -2.41
N GLU A 27 9.96 -9.36 -1.42
CA GLU A 27 8.62 -9.96 -1.37
C GLU A 27 7.61 -9.30 -2.32
N GLY A 28 7.96 -8.15 -2.90
CA GLY A 28 7.11 -7.38 -3.80
C GLY A 28 6.01 -6.56 -3.12
N LYS A 29 6.09 -6.39 -1.81
CA LYS A 29 5.22 -5.54 -0.99
C LYS A 29 5.62 -4.06 -1.12
N THR A 30 4.77 -3.16 -0.61
CA THR A 30 5.01 -1.72 -0.71
C THR A 30 5.92 -1.20 0.40
N GLN A 31 6.67 -0.14 0.12
CA GLN A 31 7.48 0.54 1.16
C GLN A 31 6.60 1.16 2.24
N LEU A 32 5.37 1.57 1.92
CA LEU A 32 4.43 2.12 2.89
C LEU A 32 4.04 1.09 3.95
N GLU A 33 3.87 -0.17 3.57
CA GLU A 33 3.61 -1.25 4.52
C GLU A 33 4.84 -1.53 5.39
N ALA A 34 6.05 -1.50 4.81
CA ALA A 34 7.29 -1.61 5.57
C ALA A 34 7.43 -0.47 6.59
N PHE A 35 7.08 0.76 6.20
CA PHE A 35 7.11 1.91 7.12
C PHE A 35 6.08 1.81 8.24
N LYS A 36 4.92 1.19 7.99
CA LYS A 36 3.92 0.93 9.04
C LYS A 36 4.45 -0.07 10.07
N GLU A 37 5.05 -1.17 9.61
CA GLU A 37 5.64 -2.19 10.49
C GLU A 37 6.74 -1.60 11.39
N VAL A 38 7.70 -0.89 10.79
CA VAL A 38 8.82 -0.30 11.56
C VAL A 38 8.33 0.82 12.49
N ALA A 39 7.32 1.59 12.06
CA ALA A 39 6.74 2.64 12.88
C ALA A 39 6.13 2.10 14.17
N GLU A 40 5.40 0.99 14.08
CA GLU A 40 4.83 0.31 15.26
C GLU A 40 5.94 -0.20 16.19
N GLN A 41 6.98 -0.83 15.63
CA GLN A 41 8.08 -1.38 16.42
C GLN A 41 8.92 -0.30 17.13
N LEU A 42 9.16 0.85 16.47
CA LEU A 42 9.96 1.94 17.02
C LEU A 42 9.12 2.99 17.78
N SER A 43 7.80 2.79 17.89
CA SER A 43 6.86 3.80 18.43
C SER A 43 7.01 5.16 17.75
N ARG A 44 7.18 5.15 16.42
CA ARG A 44 7.30 6.34 15.54
C ARG A 44 6.12 6.39 14.57
N THR A 45 6.02 7.43 13.75
CA THR A 45 5.01 7.51 12.68
C THR A 45 5.56 6.96 11.36
N SER A 46 4.71 6.35 10.54
CA SER A 46 5.12 5.86 9.21
C SER A 46 5.68 6.97 8.32
N ALA A 47 5.18 8.20 8.49
CA ALA A 47 5.72 9.38 7.83
C ALA A 47 7.17 9.66 8.26
N ALA A 48 7.48 9.59 9.56
CA ALA A 48 8.84 9.76 10.07
C ALA A 48 9.81 8.70 9.52
N CYS A 49 9.38 7.43 9.48
CA CYS A 49 10.16 6.35 8.84
C CYS A 49 10.41 6.65 7.36
N GLY A 50 9.38 7.11 6.63
CA GLY A 50 9.51 7.52 5.23
C GLY A 50 10.48 8.68 5.01
N PHE A 51 10.44 9.70 5.87
CA PHE A 51 11.39 10.83 5.81
C PHE A 51 12.82 10.37 6.05
N ARG A 52 13.05 9.56 7.11
CA ARG A 52 14.38 9.03 7.41
C ARG A 52 14.94 8.18 6.28
N TRP A 53 14.11 7.30 5.75
CA TRP A 53 14.45 6.46 4.60
C TRP A 53 14.89 7.30 3.40
N ASN A 54 14.07 8.26 2.98
CA ASN A 54 14.34 9.06 1.79
C ASN A 54 15.52 10.03 1.95
N ALA A 55 15.71 10.59 3.15
CA ALA A 55 16.77 11.57 3.40
C ALA A 55 18.17 10.93 3.42
N THR A 56 18.29 9.75 4.06
CA THR A 56 19.60 9.18 4.42
C THR A 56 19.76 7.74 3.93
N ILE A 57 18.90 6.83 4.39
CA ILE A 57 19.11 5.37 4.24
C ILE A 57 19.04 4.95 2.77
N ARG A 58 18.07 5.46 2.01
CA ARG A 58 17.87 5.09 0.59
C ARG A 58 19.12 5.34 -0.27
N LYS A 59 19.90 6.38 0.06
CA LYS A 59 21.14 6.71 -0.66
C LYS A 59 22.28 5.76 -0.26
N GLN A 60 22.34 5.36 1.00
CA GLN A 60 23.35 4.45 1.53
C GLN A 60 23.15 3.00 1.05
N TYR A 61 21.89 2.58 0.86
CA TYR A 61 21.53 1.21 0.48
C TYR A 61 21.16 1.06 -1.01
N GLN A 62 21.64 1.94 -1.88
CA GLN A 62 21.35 1.91 -3.34
C GLN A 62 21.60 0.53 -3.96
N ASP A 63 22.77 -0.04 -3.73
CA ASP A 63 23.17 -1.34 -4.30
C ASP A 63 22.31 -2.48 -3.75
N ALA A 64 22.01 -2.46 -2.45
CA ALA A 64 21.14 -3.44 -1.81
C ALA A 64 19.69 -3.35 -2.33
N ILE A 65 19.18 -2.14 -2.59
CA ILE A 65 17.87 -1.93 -3.20
C ILE A 65 17.85 -2.51 -4.62
N GLN A 66 18.91 -2.31 -5.39
CA GLN A 66 19.02 -2.85 -6.74
C GLN A 66 19.03 -4.39 -6.71
N LEU A 67 19.86 -4.97 -5.84
CA LEU A 67 19.90 -6.41 -5.63
C LEU A 67 18.54 -6.97 -5.20
N ALA A 68 17.86 -6.34 -4.24
CA ALA A 68 16.53 -6.75 -3.78
C ALA A 68 15.49 -6.73 -4.91
N LYS A 69 15.55 -5.76 -5.82
CA LYS A 69 14.68 -5.69 -7.00
C LYS A 69 15.02 -6.78 -8.02
N GLU A 70 16.30 -7.07 -8.21
CA GLU A 70 16.75 -8.16 -9.07
C GLU A 70 16.32 -9.51 -8.50
N GLU A 71 16.43 -9.72 -7.20
CA GLU A 71 15.92 -10.92 -6.51
C GLU A 71 14.41 -11.07 -6.68
N ARG A 72 13.63 -9.98 -6.53
CA ARG A 72 12.19 -10.02 -6.82
C ARG A 72 11.92 -10.48 -8.27
N LYS A 73 12.69 -9.95 -9.23
CA LYS A 73 12.54 -10.28 -10.67
C LYS A 73 12.98 -11.72 -10.99
N HIS A 74 13.99 -12.25 -10.30
CA HIS A 74 14.58 -13.56 -10.58
C HIS A 74 13.99 -14.69 -9.73
N GLY A 75 13.59 -14.44 -8.48
CA GLY A 75 12.95 -15.43 -7.60
C GLY A 75 11.66 -15.95 -8.22
N GLY A 76 10.83 -15.05 -8.74
CA GLY A 76 9.63 -15.43 -9.50
C GLY A 76 9.90 -16.20 -10.80
N ARG A 77 11.11 -16.14 -11.38
CA ARG A 77 11.46 -16.82 -12.65
C ARG A 77 12.20 -18.14 -12.44
N LYS A 78 13.19 -18.16 -11.54
CA LYS A 78 14.03 -19.33 -11.25
C LYS A 78 13.24 -20.43 -10.55
N ASP A 79 12.36 -20.07 -9.62
CA ASP A 79 11.54 -21.06 -8.93
C ASP A 79 10.56 -21.71 -9.90
N ILE A 80 9.89 -20.92 -10.75
CA ILE A 80 8.94 -21.48 -11.72
C ILE A 80 9.65 -22.34 -12.77
N TRP A 81 10.84 -21.94 -13.27
CA TRP A 81 11.64 -22.78 -14.16
C TRP A 81 12.06 -24.12 -13.51
N LYS A 82 12.44 -24.09 -12.22
CA LYS A 82 12.76 -25.32 -11.47
C LYS A 82 11.53 -26.21 -11.31
N PHE A 83 10.37 -25.63 -10.97
CA PHE A 83 9.12 -26.38 -10.83
C PHE A 83 8.67 -27.00 -12.17
N VAL A 84 8.70 -26.24 -13.27
CA VAL A 84 8.29 -26.74 -14.60
C VAL A 84 9.19 -27.88 -15.07
N LYS A 85 10.52 -27.77 -14.88
CA LYS A 85 11.47 -28.82 -15.25
C LYS A 85 11.39 -30.06 -14.35
N ALA A 86 11.01 -29.89 -13.08
CA ALA A 86 10.85 -31.00 -12.14
C ALA A 86 9.58 -31.83 -12.41
N ASP A 87 8.47 -31.18 -12.77
CA ASP A 87 7.19 -31.85 -13.06
C ASP A 87 7.14 -32.48 -14.45
N ASN A 88 7.89 -31.93 -15.43
CA ASN A 88 7.88 -32.42 -16.81
C ASN A 88 9.29 -32.38 -17.41
N PRO A 89 10.10 -33.43 -17.19
CA PRO A 89 11.49 -33.49 -17.68
C PRO A 89 11.61 -33.70 -19.20
N GLU A 90 10.53 -34.08 -19.89
CA GLU A 90 10.51 -34.36 -21.35
C GLU A 90 9.93 -33.20 -22.21
N LEU A 91 9.47 -32.10 -21.62
CA LEU A 91 8.94 -30.97 -22.40
C LEU A 91 10.08 -30.24 -23.13
N ASP A 92 9.97 -30.13 -24.45
CA ASP A 92 10.88 -29.35 -25.27
C ASP A 92 10.97 -27.89 -24.82
N THR A 93 12.13 -27.29 -25.10
CA THR A 93 12.53 -25.96 -24.62
C THR A 93 11.50 -24.85 -24.91
N ILE A 94 10.71 -25.00 -25.97
CA ILE A 94 9.69 -24.04 -26.42
C ILE A 94 8.34 -24.26 -25.73
N ASP A 95 7.87 -25.51 -25.59
CA ASP A 95 6.59 -25.79 -24.92
C ASP A 95 6.67 -25.52 -23.41
N SER A 96 7.83 -25.80 -22.80
CA SER A 96 8.16 -25.37 -21.44
C SER A 96 8.11 -23.84 -21.30
N ALA A 97 8.60 -23.11 -22.30
CA ALA A 97 8.57 -21.65 -22.31
C ALA A 97 7.15 -21.11 -22.49
N ILE A 98 6.32 -21.73 -23.34
CA ILE A 98 4.91 -21.38 -23.53
C ILE A 98 4.14 -21.59 -22.22
N LEU A 99 4.25 -22.77 -21.62
CA LEU A 99 3.58 -23.10 -20.35
C LEU A 99 4.01 -22.16 -19.21
N LEU A 100 5.30 -21.81 -19.17
CA LEU A 100 5.84 -20.83 -18.23
C LEU A 100 5.23 -19.44 -18.46
N LEU A 101 5.17 -18.98 -19.71
CA LEU A 101 4.63 -17.67 -20.06
C LEU A 101 3.13 -17.59 -19.75
N GLU A 102 2.36 -18.66 -19.98
CA GLU A 102 0.95 -18.74 -19.59
C GLU A 102 0.76 -18.73 -18.07
N LYS A 103 1.65 -19.39 -17.33
CA LYS A 103 1.65 -19.39 -15.86
C LYS A 103 2.13 -18.05 -15.27
N MET A 104 2.99 -17.33 -15.99
CA MET A 104 3.38 -15.96 -15.65
C MET A 104 2.26 -14.97 -15.94
N ARG A 105 1.53 -15.13 -17.05
CA ARG A 105 0.33 -14.35 -17.41
C ARG A 105 -0.76 -14.42 -16.33
N THR A 106 -0.88 -15.57 -15.64
CA THR A 106 -1.87 -15.76 -14.57
C THR A 106 -1.39 -15.24 -13.20
N LYS A 107 -0.08 -15.25 -12.91
CA LYS A 107 0.48 -14.71 -11.65
C LYS A 107 0.76 -13.21 -11.67
N TYR A 108 0.99 -12.63 -12.85
CA TYR A 108 1.17 -11.20 -13.06
C TYR A 108 0.09 -10.77 -14.05
N PRO A 109 -1.09 -10.32 -13.58
CA PRO A 109 -2.09 -9.79 -14.48
C PRO A 109 -1.45 -8.64 -15.29
N ASP A 110 -1.73 -8.64 -16.59
CA ASP A 110 -1.22 -7.65 -17.53
C ASP A 110 -1.37 -6.23 -16.96
N GLU A 111 -0.38 -5.38 -17.19
CA GLU A 111 -0.37 -4.00 -16.66
C GLU A 111 -1.65 -3.26 -17.10
N HIS A 112 -2.11 -3.55 -18.32
CA HIS A 112 -3.38 -3.07 -18.86
C HIS A 112 -4.62 -3.58 -18.09
N HIS A 113 -4.58 -4.82 -17.59
CA HIS A 113 -5.66 -5.42 -16.81
C HIS A 113 -5.70 -4.83 -15.38
N ILE A 114 -4.55 -4.60 -14.76
CA ILE A 114 -4.45 -3.89 -13.48
C ILE A 114 -5.01 -2.47 -13.62
N LEU A 115 -4.62 -1.76 -14.68
CA LEU A 115 -5.13 -0.42 -15.01
C LEU A 115 -6.64 -0.40 -15.23
N GLN A 116 -7.22 -1.44 -15.84
CA GLN A 116 -8.68 -1.55 -16.00
C GLN A 116 -9.39 -1.73 -14.67
N ILE A 117 -8.92 -2.65 -13.82
CA ILE A 117 -9.48 -2.87 -12.48
C ILE A 117 -9.39 -1.61 -11.63
N GLU A 118 -8.27 -0.90 -11.71
CA GLU A 118 -8.06 0.35 -10.99
C GLU A 118 -9.03 1.44 -11.47
N LYS A 119 -9.21 1.57 -12.79
CA LYS A 119 -10.21 2.49 -13.37
C LYS A 119 -11.64 2.17 -12.92
N GLU A 120 -12.04 0.90 -12.93
CA GLU A 120 -13.37 0.48 -12.49
C GLU A 120 -13.61 0.77 -11.00
N LYS A 121 -12.58 0.55 -10.16
CA LYS A 121 -12.64 0.92 -8.74
C LYS A 121 -12.76 2.42 -8.54
N VAL A 122 -12.01 3.22 -9.29
CA VAL A 122 -12.08 4.69 -9.22
C VAL A 122 -13.50 5.16 -9.53
N VAL A 123 -14.10 4.67 -10.61
CA VAL A 123 -15.49 5.03 -11.00
C VAL A 123 -16.49 4.65 -9.89
N THR A 124 -16.33 3.46 -9.29
CA THR A 124 -17.21 3.01 -8.20
C THR A 124 -17.08 3.91 -6.97
N LEU A 125 -15.84 4.23 -6.58
CA LEU A 125 -15.55 5.11 -5.45
C LEU A 125 -16.07 6.53 -5.67
N GLU A 126 -15.96 7.05 -6.89
CA GLU A 126 -16.50 8.37 -7.24
C GLU A 126 -18.03 8.41 -7.10
N LEU A 127 -18.71 7.35 -7.53
CA LEU A 127 -20.16 7.23 -7.39
C LEU A 127 -20.58 7.18 -5.91
N GLU A 128 -19.91 6.36 -5.11
CA GLU A 128 -20.17 6.27 -3.67
C GLU A 128 -19.90 7.62 -2.97
N ASN A 129 -18.82 8.31 -3.34
CA ASN A 129 -18.49 9.63 -2.80
C ASN A 129 -19.60 10.66 -3.10
N LYS A 130 -20.15 10.62 -4.32
CA LYS A 130 -21.28 11.47 -4.70
C LYS A 130 -22.51 11.17 -3.84
N GLN A 131 -22.85 9.90 -3.65
CA GLN A 131 -23.99 9.49 -2.82
C GLN A 131 -23.82 9.91 -1.35
N LEU A 132 -22.60 9.77 -0.80
CA LEU A 132 -22.29 10.20 0.56
C LEU A 132 -22.43 11.71 0.73
N LYS A 133 -21.98 12.50 -0.27
CA LYS A 133 -22.17 13.96 -0.27
C LYS A 133 -23.64 14.36 -0.30
N GLU A 134 -24.46 13.69 -1.11
CA GLU A 134 -25.90 13.91 -1.14
C GLU A 134 -26.57 13.52 0.19
N ALA A 135 -26.12 12.43 0.82
CA ALA A 135 -26.60 12.04 2.15
C ALA A 135 -26.24 13.09 3.22
N LEU A 136 -25.00 13.58 3.23
CA LEU A 136 -24.58 14.65 4.13
C LEU A 136 -25.43 15.91 3.97
N LEU A 137 -25.69 16.34 2.72
CA LEU A 137 -26.53 17.51 2.45
C LEU A 137 -27.96 17.33 3.00
N ARG A 138 -28.53 16.13 2.87
CA ARG A 138 -29.85 15.82 3.44
C ARG A 138 -29.85 15.89 4.96
N TYR A 139 -28.81 15.36 5.60
CA TYR A 139 -28.69 15.43 7.06
C TYR A 139 -28.51 16.86 7.54
N ASP A 140 -27.75 17.68 6.83
CA ASP A 140 -27.54 19.10 7.14
C ASP A 140 -28.86 19.88 7.06
N HIS A 141 -29.63 19.68 5.99
CA HIS A 141 -30.96 20.28 5.87
C HIS A 141 -31.92 19.80 6.98
N ALA A 142 -31.95 18.50 7.28
CA ALA A 142 -32.79 17.98 8.35
C ALA A 142 -32.38 18.56 9.72
N TRP A 143 -31.08 18.76 9.93
CA TRP A 143 -30.54 19.37 11.14
C TRP A 143 -30.97 20.84 11.27
N GLU A 144 -30.88 21.63 10.20
CA GLU A 144 -31.36 23.02 10.18
C GLU A 144 -32.86 23.12 10.51
N GLU A 145 -33.69 22.27 9.90
CA GLU A 145 -35.13 22.24 10.18
C GLU A 145 -35.44 21.89 11.63
N MET A 146 -34.71 20.92 12.21
CA MET A 146 -34.82 20.61 13.64
C MET A 146 -34.40 21.80 14.51
N GLY A 147 -33.37 22.55 14.11
CA GLY A 147 -32.96 23.79 14.78
C GLY A 147 -34.05 24.86 14.76
N LYS A 148 -34.74 25.05 13.61
CA LYS A 148 -35.88 25.97 13.46
C LYS A 148 -37.08 25.53 14.31
N LEU A 149 -37.39 24.24 14.34
CA LEU A 149 -38.45 23.70 15.20
C LEU A 149 -38.12 23.90 16.68
N TRP A 150 -36.87 23.65 17.07
CA TRP A 150 -36.42 23.84 18.45
C TRP A 150 -36.52 25.32 18.88
N SER A 151 -36.10 26.25 18.03
CA SER A 151 -36.20 27.69 18.33
C SER A 151 -37.65 28.13 18.45
N TRP A 152 -38.53 27.64 17.57
CA TRP A 152 -39.97 27.90 17.62
C TRP A 152 -40.62 27.38 18.92
N VAL A 153 -40.33 26.13 19.33
CA VAL A 153 -40.83 25.56 20.60
C VAL A 153 -40.33 26.35 21.81
N LYS A 154 -39.10 26.87 21.76
CA LYS A 154 -38.54 27.68 22.84
C LYS A 154 -39.22 29.05 22.94
N GLN A 155 -39.61 29.63 21.81
CA GLN A 155 -40.31 30.91 21.75
C GLN A 155 -41.76 30.78 22.24
N SER A 156 -42.48 29.72 21.84
CA SER A 156 -43.88 29.49 22.23
C SER A 156 -44.07 29.07 23.69
N LYS A 157 -43.02 28.69 24.42
CA LYS A 157 -43.05 28.46 25.88
C LYS A 157 -42.82 29.72 26.72
N ASN A 158 -42.42 30.83 26.09
CA ASN A 158 -42.13 32.10 26.75
C ASN A 158 -43.27 33.14 26.61
N ASP A 159 -44.34 32.80 25.89
CA ASP A 159 -45.63 33.52 25.83
C ASP A 159 -46.68 32.78 26.69
#